data_AF-A0A1I6X8Z5-F1
#
_entry.id   AF-A0A1I6X8Z5-F1
#
_cell.length_a   1.000
_cell.length_b   1.000
_cell.length_c   1.000
_cell.angle_alpha   90.00
_cell.angle_beta   90.00
_cell.angle_gamma   90.00
#
_symmetry.space_group_name_H-M   'P 1'
#
loop_
_entity.id
_entity.type
_entity.pdbx_description
1 polymer ?
#
loop_
_entity_poly.entity_id
_entity_poly.type
_entity_poly.pdbx_seq_one_letter_code
_entity_poly.pdbx_strand_id
1 'polypeptide(L)'
;MKEFQNALSNFVHDVASGGAVRHLADAGYSISEIAAQLDYPLPKEKIAAVMWEHFVNTGKICLEEPKEVHEKIRFVKEQDAYGKTSFRKVVETVDNTERKYVICEYGKALYQKKPEFLQFLDLLEPGDREYIELLPWPLTSVYHELDERMKRITELKW
;
A
#
# COMPACT_ATOMS: atom_id res chain seq x y z
N MET A 1 5.96 -6.28 29.48
CA MET A 1 7.31 -6.18 28.85
C MET A 1 7.35 -6.73 27.42
N LYS A 2 6.62 -7.82 27.11
CA LYS A 2 6.53 -8.41 25.75
C LYS A 2 5.95 -7.47 24.67
N GLU A 3 4.91 -6.71 24.99
CA GLU A 3 4.29 -5.76 24.05
C GLU A 3 5.23 -4.63 23.61
N PHE A 4 6.09 -4.14 24.50
CA PHE A 4 7.06 -3.10 24.18
C PHE A 4 8.19 -3.63 23.28
N GLN A 5 8.68 -4.84 23.53
CA GLN A 5 9.69 -5.48 22.69
C GLN A 5 9.14 -5.79 21.30
N ASN A 6 7.88 -6.23 21.21
CA ASN A 6 7.20 -6.42 19.93
C ASN A 6 7.01 -5.09 19.18
N ALA A 7 6.54 -4.04 19.86
CA ALA A 7 6.38 -2.72 19.26
C ALA A 7 7.71 -2.12 18.79
N LEU A 8 8.78 -2.29 19.58
CA LEU A 8 10.12 -1.81 19.26
C LEU A 8 10.75 -2.59 18.10
N SER A 9 10.64 -3.92 18.10
CA SER A 9 11.09 -4.76 16.98
C SER A 9 10.31 -4.41 15.70
N ASN A 10 8.99 -4.28 15.79
CA ASN A 10 8.16 -3.86 14.67
C ASN A 10 8.59 -2.48 14.14
N PHE A 11 8.88 -1.54 15.01
CA PHE A 11 9.36 -0.21 14.65
C PHE A 11 10.75 -0.26 13.99
N VAL A 12 11.71 -0.97 14.57
CA VAL A 12 13.07 -1.10 14.03
C VAL A 12 13.04 -1.74 12.63
N HIS A 13 12.22 -2.76 12.43
CA HIS A 13 12.06 -3.39 11.12
C HIS A 13 11.39 -2.46 10.08
N ASP A 14 10.41 -1.63 10.50
CA ASP A 14 9.79 -0.63 9.62
C ASP A 14 10.78 0.46 9.19
N VAL A 15 11.60 0.93 10.13
CA VAL A 15 12.61 1.96 9.88
C VAL A 15 13.75 1.42 9.01
N ALA A 16 14.15 0.17 9.19
CA ALA A 16 15.27 -0.43 8.46
C ALA A 16 14.90 -0.90 7.03
N SER A 17 13.73 -1.50 6.85
CA SER A 17 13.36 -2.16 5.58
C SER A 17 12.26 -1.45 4.82
N GLY A 18 11.52 -0.52 5.43
CA GLY A 18 10.40 0.16 4.78
C GLY A 18 10.81 1.00 3.56
N GLY A 19 12.05 1.51 3.51
CA GLY A 19 12.57 2.22 2.35
C GLY A 19 12.76 1.31 1.13
N ALA A 20 13.32 0.11 1.34
CA ALA A 20 13.51 -0.89 0.29
C ALA A 20 12.17 -1.42 -0.24
N VAL A 21 11.21 -1.72 0.66
CA VAL A 21 9.86 -2.15 0.27
C VAL A 21 9.20 -1.12 -0.65
N ARG A 22 9.24 0.17 -0.29
CA ARG A 22 8.66 1.25 -1.11
C ARG A 22 9.30 1.35 -2.49
N HIS A 23 10.63 1.32 -2.54
CA HIS A 23 11.36 1.38 -3.81
C HIS A 23 11.04 0.20 -4.74
N LEU A 24 11.01 -1.02 -4.19
CA LEU A 24 10.68 -2.22 -4.96
C LEU A 24 9.18 -2.24 -5.38
N ALA A 25 8.30 -1.72 -4.53
CA ALA A 25 6.88 -1.57 -4.87
C ALA A 25 6.67 -0.60 -6.05
N ASP A 26 7.41 0.51 -6.10
CA ASP A 26 7.40 1.44 -7.25
C ASP A 26 7.95 0.80 -8.52
N ALA A 27 8.93 -0.10 -8.39
CA ALA A 27 9.46 -0.90 -9.50
C ALA A 27 8.51 -2.05 -9.94
N GLY A 28 7.37 -2.22 -9.27
CA GLY A 28 6.31 -3.15 -9.68
C GLY A 28 6.42 -4.57 -9.10
N TYR A 29 7.39 -4.84 -8.23
CA TYR A 29 7.58 -6.16 -7.62
C TYR A 29 6.35 -6.60 -6.78
N SER A 30 6.08 -7.90 -6.78
CA SER A 30 5.11 -8.55 -5.90
C SER A 30 5.63 -8.66 -4.46
N ILE A 31 4.72 -8.93 -3.52
CA ILE A 31 5.07 -9.07 -2.10
C ILE A 31 6.09 -10.20 -1.89
N SER A 32 5.93 -11.33 -2.59
CA SER A 32 6.87 -12.45 -2.55
C SER A 32 8.24 -12.11 -3.11
N GLU A 33 8.30 -11.37 -4.23
CA GLU A 33 9.59 -10.96 -4.80
C GLU A 33 10.29 -9.94 -3.92
N ILE A 34 9.55 -8.98 -3.34
CA ILE A 34 10.09 -8.05 -2.35
C ILE A 34 10.67 -8.83 -1.18
N ALA A 35 9.91 -9.77 -0.60
CA ALA A 35 10.37 -10.59 0.52
C ALA A 35 11.69 -11.32 0.23
N ALA A 36 11.89 -11.78 -1.02
CA ALA A 36 13.10 -12.46 -1.45
C ALA A 36 14.31 -11.52 -1.63
N GLN A 37 14.09 -10.23 -1.85
CA GLN A 37 15.15 -9.23 -2.05
C GLN A 37 15.58 -8.50 -0.77
N LEU A 38 14.83 -8.64 0.32
CA LEU A 38 15.17 -7.98 1.59
C LEU A 38 16.30 -8.73 2.30
N ASP A 39 17.32 -7.99 2.74
CA ASP A 39 18.42 -8.53 3.57
C ASP A 39 17.92 -9.10 4.92
N TYR A 40 16.80 -8.58 5.42
CA TYR A 40 16.15 -9.07 6.61
C TYR A 40 14.72 -9.52 6.29
N PRO A 41 14.34 -10.78 6.61
CA PRO A 41 13.05 -11.32 6.25
C PRO A 41 11.93 -10.58 6.98
N LEU A 42 10.97 -10.07 6.20
CA LEU A 42 9.72 -9.51 6.70
C LEU A 42 8.54 -10.45 6.39
N PRO A 43 7.56 -10.58 7.30
CA PRO A 43 6.30 -11.23 6.97
C PRO A 43 5.61 -10.52 5.79
N LYS A 44 4.94 -11.31 4.94
CA LYS A 44 4.27 -10.80 3.74
C LYS A 44 3.21 -9.75 4.07
N GLU A 45 2.48 -9.95 5.17
CA GLU A 45 1.46 -9.03 5.66
C GLU A 45 2.05 -7.67 6.01
N LYS A 46 3.28 -7.64 6.52
CA LYS A 46 3.98 -6.40 6.83
C LYS A 46 4.44 -5.69 5.57
N ILE A 47 4.96 -6.43 4.59
CA ILE A 47 5.29 -5.87 3.27
C ILE A 47 4.04 -5.27 2.63
N ALA A 48 2.93 -6.01 2.63
CA ALA A 48 1.64 -5.56 2.09
C ALA A 48 1.13 -4.28 2.78
N ALA A 49 1.25 -4.20 4.12
CA ALA A 49 0.87 -3.00 4.86
C ALA A 49 1.73 -1.78 4.48
N VAL A 50 3.05 -1.94 4.34
CA VAL A 50 3.96 -0.87 3.91
C VAL A 50 3.67 -0.46 2.46
N MET A 51 3.41 -1.41 1.56
CA MET A 51 3.01 -1.12 0.17
C MET A 51 1.71 -0.34 0.11
N TRP A 52 0.70 -0.77 0.87
CA TRP A 52 -0.58 -0.07 0.95
C TRP A 52 -0.41 1.37 1.44
N GLU A 53 0.30 1.56 2.56
CA GLU A 53 0.54 2.90 3.09
C GLU A 53 1.25 3.77 2.05
N HIS A 54 2.24 3.21 1.35
CA HIS A 54 2.97 3.90 0.28
C HIS A 54 2.09 4.27 -0.91
N PHE A 55 1.25 3.37 -1.40
CA PHE A 55 0.37 3.63 -2.54
C PHE A 55 -0.74 4.61 -2.21
N VAL A 56 -1.30 4.55 -1.00
CA VAL A 56 -2.19 5.60 -0.49
C VAL A 56 -1.43 6.92 -0.40
N ASN A 57 -0.19 6.87 0.10
CA ASN A 57 0.59 8.08 0.30
C ASN A 57 0.99 8.78 -1.00
N THR A 58 1.24 8.02 -2.07
CA THR A 58 1.66 8.53 -3.39
C THR A 58 0.48 8.85 -4.30
N GLY A 59 -0.75 8.56 -3.88
CA GLY A 59 -1.97 8.73 -4.68
C GLY A 59 -2.18 7.63 -5.72
N LYS A 60 -1.35 6.58 -5.73
CA LYS A 60 -1.59 5.39 -6.57
C LYS A 60 -2.89 4.68 -6.16
N ILE A 61 -3.22 4.75 -4.87
CA ILE A 61 -4.51 4.34 -4.31
C ILE A 61 -5.17 5.55 -3.65
N CYS A 62 -6.42 5.84 -4.00
CA CYS A 62 -7.24 6.88 -3.39
C CYS A 62 -8.47 6.25 -2.71
N LEU A 63 -8.70 6.57 -1.44
CA LEU A 63 -9.85 6.07 -0.66
C LEU A 63 -11.14 6.84 -0.94
N GLU A 64 -11.01 8.01 -1.54
CA GLU A 64 -12.09 8.87 -2.01
C GLU A 64 -11.87 9.13 -3.50
N GLU A 65 -12.87 9.72 -4.15
CA GLU A 65 -12.77 10.09 -5.56
C GLU A 65 -11.54 10.99 -5.79
N PRO A 66 -10.63 10.62 -6.70
CA PRO A 66 -9.37 11.33 -6.90
C PRO A 66 -9.64 12.71 -7.48
N LYS A 67 -9.09 13.74 -6.82
CA LYS A 67 -9.05 15.11 -7.34
C LYS A 67 -7.82 15.27 -8.22
N GLU A 68 -7.94 16.05 -9.29
CA GLU A 68 -6.84 16.40 -10.20
C GLU A 68 -5.64 16.96 -9.45
N VAL A 69 -5.87 17.88 -8.52
CA VAL A 69 -4.83 18.43 -7.65
C VAL A 69 -5.39 18.53 -6.23
N HIS A 70 -4.64 18.06 -5.24
CA HIS A 70 -5.02 18.20 -3.84
C HIS A 70 -3.83 18.35 -2.91
N GLU A 71 -4.07 18.98 -1.76
CA GLU A 71 -3.07 19.11 -0.70
C GLU A 71 -3.14 17.91 0.24
N LYS A 72 -1.97 17.34 0.51
CA LYS A 72 -1.78 16.29 1.50
C LYS A 72 -0.99 16.85 2.68
N ILE A 73 -1.51 16.64 3.88
CA ILE A 73 -0.90 17.13 5.11
C ILE A 73 -0.18 15.98 5.82
N ARG A 74 1.11 16.14 6.09
CA ARG A 74 1.91 15.25 6.94
C ARG A 74 2.46 15.99 8.14
N PHE A 75 2.45 15.37 9.32
CA PHE A 75 3.12 15.91 10.50
C PHE A 75 4.49 15.24 10.66
N VAL A 76 5.55 16.05 10.68
CA VAL A 76 6.93 15.58 10.91
C VAL A 76 7.31 15.92 12.35
N LYS A 77 7.72 14.90 13.10
CA LYS A 77 8.25 15.07 14.45
C LYS A 77 9.68 15.59 14.36
N GLU A 78 9.96 16.70 15.03
CA GLU A 78 11.28 17.30 15.14
C GLU A 78 11.69 17.34 16.62
N GLN A 79 12.97 17.13 16.89
CA GLN A 79 13.54 17.23 18.23
C GLN A 79 14.68 18.24 18.18
N ASP A 80 14.61 19.26 19.04
CA ASP A 80 15.67 20.27 19.12
C ASP A 80 16.89 19.77 19.91
N ALA A 81 17.95 20.58 19.94
CA ALA A 81 19.18 20.30 20.68
C ALA A 81 18.97 20.12 22.20
N TYR A 82 17.82 20.55 22.72
CA TYR A 82 17.45 20.45 24.14
C TYR A 82 16.48 19.29 24.40
N GLY A 83 16.20 18.46 23.39
CA GLY A 83 15.33 17.30 23.50
C GLY A 83 13.84 17.61 23.42
N LYS A 84 13.43 18.87 23.20
CA LYS A 84 12.02 19.25 23.08
C LYS A 84 11.46 18.73 21.76
N THR A 85 10.33 18.02 21.84
CA THR A 85 9.62 17.52 20.67
C THR A 85 8.64 18.58 20.15
N SER A 86 8.71 18.89 18.85
CA SER A 86 7.71 19.66 18.12
C SER A 86 7.20 18.89 16.90
N PHE A 87 6.05 19.28 16.37
CA PHE A 87 5.48 18.73 15.15
C PHE A 87 5.39 19.83 14.09
N ARG A 88 6.06 19.65 12.95
CA ARG A 88 5.92 20.52 11.80
C ARG A 88 4.87 19.98 10.85
N LYS A 89 3.90 20.82 10.48
CA LYS A 89 2.97 20.53 9.39
C LYS A 89 3.69 20.70 8.05
N VAL A 90 3.72 19.65 7.26
CA VAL A 90 4.22 19.64 5.87
C VAL A 90 3.01 19.51 4.97
N VAL A 91 2.87 20.44 4.04
CA VAL A 91 1.83 20.38 3.00
C VAL A 91 2.53 20.00 1.70
N GLU A 92 2.09 18.92 1.09
CA GLU A 92 2.56 18.40 -0.19
C GLU A 92 1.42 18.48 -1.20
N THR A 93 1.66 19.10 -2.35
CA THR A 93 0.68 19.12 -3.44
C THR A 93 0.85 17.85 -4.25
N VAL A 94 -0.22 17.05 -4.35
CA VAL A 94 -0.29 15.87 -5.20
C VAL A 94 -1.02 16.25 -6.48
N ASP A 95 -0.31 16.12 -7.61
CA ASP A 95 -0.85 16.30 -8.96
C ASP A 95 -1.16 14.94 -9.58
N ASN A 96 -2.43 14.72 -9.87
CA ASN A 96 -3.01 13.52 -10.45
C ASN A 96 -3.59 13.76 -11.85
N THR A 97 -3.36 14.93 -12.45
CA THR A 97 -3.99 15.35 -13.72
C THR A 97 -3.83 14.33 -14.86
N GLU A 98 -2.67 13.67 -14.94
CA GLU A 98 -2.38 12.68 -15.98
C GLU A 98 -2.78 11.24 -15.60
N ARG A 99 -3.16 11.00 -14.34
CA ARG A 99 -3.48 9.67 -13.84
C ARG A 99 -4.93 9.29 -14.18
N LYS A 100 -5.09 8.08 -14.71
CA LYS A 100 -6.40 7.45 -14.88
C LYS A 100 -6.63 6.48 -13.73
N TYR A 101 -7.85 6.40 -13.24
CA TYR A 101 -8.19 5.53 -12.13
C TYR A 101 -9.28 4.53 -12.52
N VAL A 102 -9.24 3.36 -11.88
CA VAL A 102 -10.28 2.33 -11.93
C VAL A 102 -10.83 2.09 -10.52
N ILE A 103 -12.14 1.89 -10.42
CA ILE A 103 -12.81 1.59 -9.16
C ILE A 103 -12.60 0.11 -8.84
N CYS A 104 -12.11 -0.15 -7.63
CA CYS A 104 -11.83 -1.46 -7.09
C CYS A 104 -12.73 -1.71 -5.87
N GLU A 105 -13.39 -2.87 -5.84
CA GLU A 105 -14.23 -3.30 -4.71
C GLU A 105 -13.71 -4.60 -4.06
N TYR A 106 -12.41 -4.86 -4.18
CA TYR A 106 -11.79 -6.11 -3.76
C TYR A 106 -12.03 -6.42 -2.28
N GLY A 107 -11.98 -5.42 -1.39
CA GLY A 107 -12.25 -5.64 0.04
C GLY A 107 -13.67 -6.18 0.30
N LYS A 108 -14.68 -5.64 -0.38
CA LYS A 108 -16.06 -6.16 -0.29
C LYS A 108 -16.16 -7.58 -0.86
N ALA A 109 -15.52 -7.83 -2.00
CA ALA A 109 -15.56 -9.12 -2.69
C ALA A 109 -14.89 -10.24 -1.88
N LEU A 110 -13.72 -9.96 -1.29
CA LEU A 110 -13.01 -10.85 -0.36
C LEU A 110 -13.86 -11.16 0.86
N TYR A 111 -14.46 -10.13 1.48
CA TYR A 111 -15.30 -10.31 2.66
C TYR A 111 -16.53 -11.17 2.40
N GLN A 112 -17.18 -10.96 1.25
CA GLN A 112 -18.39 -11.71 0.85
C GLN A 112 -18.09 -13.12 0.32
N LYS A 113 -16.83 -13.44 0.01
CA LYS A 113 -16.40 -14.72 -0.59
C LYS A 113 -17.22 -15.08 -1.84
N LYS A 114 -17.43 -14.09 -2.71
CA LYS A 114 -18.18 -14.27 -3.97
C LYS A 114 -17.53 -15.38 -4.82
N PRO A 115 -18.25 -16.45 -5.19
CA PRO A 115 -17.66 -17.56 -5.95
C PRO A 115 -16.99 -17.12 -7.26
N GLU A 116 -17.63 -16.21 -8.00
CA GLU A 116 -17.12 -15.63 -9.23
C GLU A 116 -15.80 -14.87 -9.01
N PHE A 117 -15.67 -14.17 -7.87
CA PHE A 117 -14.45 -13.46 -7.51
C PHE A 117 -13.32 -14.41 -7.12
N LEU A 118 -13.62 -15.49 -6.40
CA LEU A 118 -12.62 -16.50 -6.04
C LEU A 118 -12.09 -17.22 -7.28
N GLN A 119 -12.96 -17.55 -8.24
CA GLN A 119 -12.55 -18.10 -9.53
C GLN A 119 -11.68 -17.12 -10.31
N PHE A 120 -12.03 -15.84 -10.28
CA PHE A 120 -11.21 -14.78 -10.87
C PHE A 120 -9.82 -14.69 -10.23
N LEU A 121 -9.71 -14.77 -8.90
CA LEU A 121 -8.40 -14.78 -8.22
C LEU A 121 -7.52 -15.97 -8.63
N ASP A 122 -8.13 -17.13 -8.92
CA ASP A 122 -7.40 -18.31 -9.38
C ASP A 122 -6.85 -18.16 -10.82
N LEU A 123 -7.38 -17.22 -11.61
CA LEU A 123 -6.89 -16.92 -12.97
C LEU A 123 -5.76 -15.89 -12.99
N LEU A 124 -5.54 -15.17 -11.88
CA LEU A 124 -4.51 -14.15 -11.80
C LEU A 124 -3.11 -14.77 -11.70
N GLU A 125 -2.11 -14.02 -12.16
CA GLU A 125 -0.72 -14.36 -11.85
C GLU A 125 -0.51 -14.37 -10.31
N PRO A 126 0.35 -15.24 -9.77
CA PRO A 126 0.52 -15.38 -8.32
C PRO A 126 0.80 -14.07 -7.60
N GLY A 127 1.59 -13.18 -8.20
CA GLY A 127 1.92 -11.87 -7.64
C GLY A 127 0.77 -10.85 -7.68
N ASP A 128 -0.18 -11.00 -8.60
CA ASP A 128 -1.39 -10.16 -8.71
C ASP A 128 -2.49 -10.68 -7.78
N ARG A 129 -2.62 -12.01 -7.66
CA ARG A 129 -3.46 -12.64 -6.64
C ARG A 129 -3.03 -12.23 -5.22
N GLU A 130 -1.75 -12.38 -4.92
CA GLU A 130 -1.18 -12.00 -3.61
C GLU A 130 -1.40 -10.53 -3.30
N TYR A 131 -1.29 -9.66 -4.32
CA TYR A 131 -1.58 -8.23 -4.19
C TYR A 131 -3.01 -7.97 -3.74
N ILE A 132 -3.98 -8.68 -4.32
CA ILE A 132 -5.38 -8.51 -3.94
C ILE A 132 -5.66 -9.14 -2.57
N GLU A 133 -5.13 -10.33 -2.29
CA GLU A 133 -5.43 -11.07 -1.06
C GLU A 133 -4.79 -10.48 0.20
N LEU A 134 -3.59 -9.88 0.09
CA LEU A 134 -2.81 -9.43 1.26
C LEU A 134 -2.87 -7.92 1.51
N LEU A 135 -3.14 -7.09 0.50
CA LEU A 135 -3.30 -5.66 0.76
C LEU A 135 -4.56 -5.44 1.64
N PRO A 136 -4.50 -4.49 2.59
CA PRO A 136 -5.60 -4.22 3.52
C PRO A 136 -6.71 -3.38 2.87
N TRP A 137 -7.36 -3.92 1.83
CA TRP A 137 -8.47 -3.28 1.13
C TRP A 137 -9.65 -3.04 2.10
N PRO A 138 -10.17 -1.81 2.21
CA PRO A 138 -11.34 -1.52 3.04
C PRO A 138 -12.62 -2.13 2.44
N LEU A 139 -13.67 -2.25 3.25
CA LEU A 139 -15.00 -2.70 2.81
C LEU A 139 -15.78 -1.60 2.04
N THR A 140 -15.06 -0.70 1.37
CA THR A 140 -15.56 0.41 0.56
C THR A 140 -14.95 0.35 -0.82
N SER A 141 -15.51 1.11 -1.75
CA SER A 141 -14.91 1.27 -3.09
C SER A 141 -13.65 2.12 -2.95
N VAL A 142 -12.61 1.75 -3.70
CA VAL A 142 -11.29 2.42 -3.70
C VAL A 142 -10.91 2.71 -5.16
N TYR A 143 -10.22 3.81 -5.41
CA TYR A 143 -9.75 4.19 -6.73
C TYR A 143 -8.27 3.82 -6.85
N HIS A 144 -7.93 2.96 -7.79
CA HIS A 144 -6.54 2.59 -8.06
C HIS A 144 -6.11 3.17 -9.40
N GLU A 145 -4.90 3.70 -9.49
CA GLU A 145 -4.30 4.13 -10.75
C GLU A 145 -4.33 2.98 -11.76
N LEU A 146 -4.69 3.26 -13.01
CA LEU A 146 -4.72 2.31 -14.11
C LEU A 146 -3.30 2.07 -14.65
N ASP A 147 -2.44 1.56 -13.77
CA ASP A 147 -1.08 1.14 -14.07
C ASP A 147 -1.05 -0.22 -14.79
N GLU A 148 0.15 -0.71 -15.12
CA GLU A 148 0.29 -1.98 -15.83
C GLU A 148 -0.28 -3.17 -15.04
N ARG A 149 -0.20 -3.14 -13.70
CA ARG A 149 -0.79 -4.18 -12.85
C ARG A 149 -2.32 -4.17 -12.95
N MET A 150 -2.93 -3.00 -12.80
CA MET A 150 -4.38 -2.87 -12.87
C MET A 150 -4.93 -3.13 -14.27
N LYS A 151 -4.19 -2.79 -15.33
CA LYS A 151 -4.58 -3.16 -16.70
C LYS A 151 -4.72 -4.68 -16.83
N ARG A 152 -3.70 -5.44 -16.44
CA ARG A 152 -3.73 -6.92 -16.48
C ARG A 152 -4.86 -7.50 -15.61
N ILE A 153 -5.02 -6.99 -14.39
CA ILE A 153 -6.06 -7.49 -13.47
C ILE A 153 -7.47 -7.20 -14.02
N THR A 154 -7.70 -6.02 -14.59
CA THR A 154 -9.04 -5.60 -15.04
C THR A 154 -9.47 -6.21 -16.37
N GLU A 155 -8.53 -6.72 -17.17
CA GLU A 155 -8.81 -7.49 -18.40
C GLU A 155 -9.61 -8.77 -18.13
N LEU A 156 -9.38 -9.41 -16.96
CA LEU A 156 -9.93 -10.72 -16.62
C LEU A 156 -11.35 -10.70 -16.00
N LYS A 157 -12.03 -9.53 -15.97
CA LYS A 157 -13.41 -9.24 -15.50
C LYS A 157 -14.17 -10.34 -14.72
N TRP A 158 -14.66 -10.00 -13.53
CA TRP A 158 -15.47 -10.85 -12.66
C TRP A 158 -16.84 -10.25 -12.33
#